data_AF-A0A151E001-F1
#
_entry.id   AF-A0A151E001-F1
#
_cell.length_a   1.000
_cell.length_b   1.000
_cell.length_c   1.000
_cell.angle_alpha   90.00
_cell.angle_beta   90.00
_cell.angle_gamma   90.00
#
_symmetry.space_group_name_H-M   'P 1'
#
loop_
_entity.id
_entity.type
_entity.pdbx_description
1 polymer ?
#
loop_
_entity_poly.entity_id
_entity_poly.type
_entity_poly.pdbx_seq_one_letter_code
_entity_poly.pdbx_strand_id
1 'polypeptide(L)' 'MKKYVLINSIVLFIGLLIIIIMREDTTIFGGFIKLIGLSFTIVSGFLLILSFFGLKLNRLP' A
#
# COMPACT_ATOMS: atom_id res chain seq x y z
N MET A 1 -8.04 16.17 -0.48
CA MET A 1 -8.04 14.83 -1.13
C MET A 1 -6.74 14.50 -1.87
N LYS A 2 -6.20 15.32 -2.79
CA LYS A 2 -5.00 14.97 -3.60
C LYS A 2 -3.74 14.61 -2.77
N LYS A 3 -3.48 15.29 -1.65
CA LYS A 3 -2.32 15.04 -0.78
C LYS A 3 -2.35 13.64 -0.13
N TYR A 4 -3.53 13.17 0.29
CA TYR A 4 -3.69 11.85 0.93
C TYR A 4 -3.57 10.71 -0.07
N VAL A 5 -4.05 10.91 -1.31
CA VAL A 5 -3.83 9.97 -2.41
C VAL A 5 -2.34 9.84 -2.71
N LEU A 6 -1.62 10.97 -2.78
CA LEU A 6 -0.17 10.97 -3.01
C LEU A 6 0.59 10.21 -1.91
N ILE A 7 0.25 10.46 -0.64
CA ILE A 7 0.88 9.77 0.50
C ILE A 7 0.61 8.26 0.42
N ASN A 8 -0.65 7.84 0.19
CA ASN A 8 -0.98 6.43 0.06
C ASN A 8 -0.27 5.76 -1.13
N SER A 9 -0.10 6.46 -2.26
CA SER A 9 0.68 5.97 -3.40
C SER A 9 2.16 5.77 -3.05
N ILE A 10 2.76 6.69 -2.29
CA ILE A 10 4.16 6.57 -1.84
C ILE A 10 4.32 5.38 -0.90
N VAL A 11 3.42 5.22 0.08
CA VAL A 11 3.46 4.10 1.02
C VAL A 11 3.29 2.76 0.31
N LEU A 12 2.37 2.69 -0.67
CA LEU A 12 2.20 1.50 -1.51
C LEU A 12 3.49 1.12 -2.24
N PHE A 13 4.18 2.13 -2.82
CA PHE A 13 5.42 1.93 -3.56
C PHE A 13 6.55 1.43 -2.64
N ILE A 14 6.69 2.01 -1.46
CA ILE A 14 7.68 1.57 -0.46
C ILE A 14 7.40 0.13 0.00
N GLY A 15 6.13 -0.20 0.28
CA GLY A 15 5.75 -1.57 0.66
C GLY A 15 6.11 -2.61 -0.40
N LEU A 16 5.86 -2.30 -1.68
CA LEU A 16 6.27 -3.15 -2.81
C LEU A 16 7.79 -3.26 -2.94
N LEU A 17 8.52 -2.15 -2.77
CA LEU A 17 9.97 -2.12 -2.84
C LEU A 17 10.59 -3.03 -1.77
N ILE A 18 10.08 -2.97 -0.53
CA ILE A 18 10.56 -3.82 0.58
C ILE A 18 10.36 -5.30 0.24
N ILE A 19 9.20 -5.69 -0.31
CA ILE A 19 8.93 -7.08 -0.70
C ILE A 19 9.89 -7.54 -1.81
N ILE A 20 10.17 -6.68 -2.79
CA ILE A 20 11.08 -6.99 -3.89
C ILE A 20 12.52 -7.12 -3.40
N ILE A 21 13.00 -6.16 -2.60
CA ILE A 21 14.38 -6.17 -2.06
C ILE A 21 14.58 -7.41 -1.20
N MET A 22 13.62 -7.73 -0.34
CA MET A 22 13.73 -8.87 0.55
C MET A 22 13.43 -10.20 -0.15
N ARG A 23 13.06 -10.22 -1.43
CA ARG A 23 12.53 -11.42 -2.12
C ARG A 23 13.38 -12.67 -1.89
N GLU A 24 14.70 -12.54 -1.97
CA GLU A 24 15.65 -13.66 -1.83
C GLU A 24 15.98 -14.01 -0.37
N ASP A 25 15.63 -13.16 0.59
CA ASP A 25 15.86 -13.41 2.00
C ASP A 25 14.82 -14.40 2.55
N THR A 26 15.27 -15.63 2.82
CA THR A 26 14.46 -16.73 3.37
C THR A 26 14.59 -16.84 4.89
N THR A 27 15.31 -15.93 5.54
CA THR A 27 15.40 -15.91 7.01
C THR A 27 14.04 -15.61 7.63
N ILE A 28 13.86 -16.04 8.88
CA ILE A 28 12.64 -15.73 9.67
C ILE A 28 12.45 -14.22 9.78
N PHE A 29 13.55 -13.47 9.92
CA PHE A 29 13.54 -12.00 10.00
C PHE A 29 13.13 -11.37 8.66
N GLY A 30 13.67 -11.84 7.53
CA GLY A 30 13.25 -11.42 6.20
C GLY A 30 11.77 -11.73 5.93
N GLY A 31 11.28 -12.89 6.40
CA GLY A 31 9.86 -13.24 6.38
C GLY A 31 8.98 -12.27 7.17
N PHE A 32 9.42 -11.87 8.36
CA PHE A 32 8.69 -10.89 9.19
C PHE A 32 8.61 -9.51 8.52
N ILE A 33 9.72 -9.05 7.93
CA ILE A 33 9.77 -7.79 7.18
C ILE A 33 8.87 -7.84 5.94
N LYS A 34 8.87 -8.95 5.20
CA LYS A 34 7.95 -9.16 4.07
C LYS A 34 6.50 -9.09 4.50
N LEU A 35 6.14 -9.71 5.62
CA LEU A 35 4.78 -9.70 6.15
C LEU A 35 4.32 -8.28 6.50
N ILE A 36 5.20 -7.50 7.13
CA ILE A 36 4.95 -6.08 7.44
C ILE A 36 4.77 -5.28 6.15
N GLY A 37 5.69 -5.41 5.19
CA GLY A 37 5.59 -4.74 3.89
C GLY A 37 4.29 -5.07 3.16
N LEU A 38 3.90 -6.34 3.15
CA LEU A 38 2.65 -6.82 2.55
C LEU A 38 1.42 -6.21 3.23
N SER A 39 1.43 -6.13 4.56
CA SER A 39 0.34 -5.52 5.33
C SER A 39 0.16 -4.04 4.97
N PHE A 40 1.25 -3.27 4.87
CA PHE A 40 1.20 -1.88 4.44
C PHE A 40 0.71 -1.73 3.00
N THR A 41 1.17 -2.58 2.08
CA THR A 41 0.70 -2.58 0.69
C THR A 41 -0.80 -2.84 0.58
N ILE A 42 -1.33 -3.80 1.34
CA ILE A 42 -2.78 -4.11 1.35
C ILE A 42 -3.59 -2.92 1.87
N VAL A 43 -3.20 -2.34 3.01
CA VAL A 43 -3.92 -1.23 3.64
C VAL A 43 -3.89 0.02 2.75
N SER A 44 -2.73 0.40 2.23
CA SER A 44 -2.61 1.55 1.32
C SER A 44 -3.34 1.33 -0.01
N GLY A 45 -3.32 0.11 -0.55
CA GLY A 45 -4.08 -0.26 -1.73
C GLY A 45 -5.60 -0.12 -1.51
N PHE A 46 -6.09 -0.61 -0.38
CA PHE A 46 -7.49 -0.46 0.01
C PHE A 46 -7.90 1.01 0.17
N LEU A 47 -7.07 1.82 0.84
CA LEU A 47 -7.33 3.26 0.99
C LEU A 47 -7.33 4.01 -0.34
N LEU A 48 -6.47 3.61 -1.30
CA LEU A 48 -6.48 4.17 -2.65
C LEU A 48 -7.77 3.83 -3.38
N ILE A 49 -8.19 2.56 -3.36
CA ILE A 49 -9.45 2.11 -3.95
C ILE A 49 -10.62 2.89 -3.34
N LEU A 50 -10.70 2.96 -2.01
CA LEU A 50 -11.72 3.72 -1.30
C LEU A 50 -11.72 5.20 -1.69
N SER A 51 -10.54 5.80 -1.89
CA SER A 51 -10.44 7.18 -2.35
C SER A 51 -10.99 7.36 -3.77
N PHE A 52 -10.77 6.41 -4.69
CA PHE A 52 -11.30 6.48 -6.06
C PHE A 52 -12.82 6.26 -6.10
N PHE A 53 -13.34 5.27 -5.36
CA PHE A 53 -14.77 4.97 -5.29
C PHE A 53 -15.55 5.99 -4.46
N GLY A 54 -14.99 6.48 -3.35
CA GLY A 54 -15.57 7.55 -2.52
C GLY A 54 -15.66 8.89 -3.26
N LEU A 55 -14.67 9.21 -4.09
CA LEU A 55 -14.75 10.36 -5.02
C LEU A 55 -15.83 10.19 -6.09
N LYS A 56 -16.16 8.95 -6.46
CA LYS A 56 -17.21 8.63 -7.44
C LYS A 56 -18.61 8.65 -6.79
N LEU A 57 -18.72 8.29 -5.51
CA LEU A 57 -19.95 8.38 -4.71
C LEU A 57 -20.34 9.83 -4.39
N ASN A 58 -19.37 10.73 -4.13
CA ASN A 58 -19.62 12.15 -3.87
C ASN A 58 -19.97 12.99 -5.13
N ARG A 59 -20.28 12.33 -6.26
CA ARG A 59 -20.70 12.93 -7.53
C ARG A 59 -22.05 12.40 -8.03
N LEU A 60 -22.73 11.57 -7.26
CA LEU A 60 -24.16 11.32 -7.49
C LEU A 60 -24.93 12.52 -6.90
N PRO A 61 -25.85 13.13 -7.69
CA PRO A 61 -26.62 14.29 -7.26
C PRO A 61 -27.47 14.02 -6.03
#